data_AF-A0A915LMK9-F1
#
_entry.id   AF-A0A915LMK9-F1
#
_cell.length_a   1.000
_cell.length_b   1.000
_cell.length_c   1.000
_cell.angle_alpha   90.00
_cell.angle_beta   90.00
_cell.angle_gamma   90.00
#
_symmetry.space_group_name_H-M   'P 1'
#
loop_
_entity.id
_entity.type
_entity.pdbx_description
1 polymer ?
#
loop_
_entity_poly.entity_id
_entity_poly.type
_entity_poly.pdbx_seq_one_letter_code
_entity_poly.pdbx_strand_id
1 'polypeptide(L)'
;MLVLVPLGEDPKTAKNRIIIPQAKGNHRLAVLPCLIAGLGIYEHGKTFTKGNFHYNCKNGTAEVIACVSDDMSVIQIGRTFLKEGIRHRCEVKGQTVTYEQKSTCYENGIHYDIVIGCFNSNGSAEYKPGQIWTEKHIRYQCSREGMTKVLGCVDGNGLFIELGHDVLMGGTVHRCYRIKNTTFYHRFQCQKDFSLTECVHANFLPTQEPQSEKSEINVVELKNNK
;
A
#
# COMPACT_ATOMS: atom_id res chain seq x y z
N MET A 1 -12.67 -48.12 21.26
CA MET A 1 -11.33 -47.71 20.77
C MET A 1 -11.49 -46.29 20.25
N LEU A 2 -10.64 -45.35 20.66
CA LEU A 2 -10.71 -43.96 20.17
C LEU A 2 -9.66 -43.80 19.07
N VAL A 3 -10.02 -43.18 17.94
CA VAL A 3 -9.07 -42.89 16.85
C VAL A 3 -9.00 -41.37 16.71
N LEU A 4 -7.80 -40.81 16.89
CA LEU A 4 -7.51 -39.40 16.65
C LEU A 4 -6.88 -39.25 15.27
N VAL A 5 -7.38 -38.28 14.49
CA VAL A 5 -6.85 -37.90 13.18
C VAL A 5 -6.74 -36.38 13.08
N PRO A 6 -5.88 -35.86 12.18
CA PRO A 6 -5.83 -34.43 11.90
C PRO A 6 -7.21 -33.87 11.53
N LEU A 7 -7.48 -32.64 11.94
CA LEU A 7 -8.72 -31.95 11.63
C LEU A 7 -8.93 -31.89 10.11
N GLY A 8 -10.07 -32.40 9.65
CA GLY A 8 -10.44 -32.46 8.23
C GLY A 8 -10.07 -33.75 7.49
N GLU A 9 -9.39 -34.70 8.16
CA GLU A 9 -9.08 -36.02 7.58
C GLU A 9 -10.10 -37.10 8.00
N ASP A 10 -10.35 -38.08 7.12
CA ASP A 10 -11.24 -39.21 7.40
C ASP A 10 -10.53 -40.26 8.30
N PRO A 11 -11.14 -40.71 9.42
CA PRO A 11 -10.51 -41.65 10.35
C PRO A 11 -10.06 -42.99 9.78
N LYS A 12 -10.65 -43.43 8.66
CA LYS A 12 -10.35 -44.72 8.02
C LYS A 12 -9.24 -44.60 6.99
N THR A 13 -9.11 -43.45 6.33
CA THR A 13 -8.15 -43.23 5.24
C THR A 13 -6.95 -42.37 5.63
N ALA A 14 -7.01 -41.67 6.77
CA ALA A 14 -5.92 -40.85 7.29
C ALA A 14 -4.64 -41.66 7.46
N LYS A 15 -3.55 -41.13 6.89
CA LYS A 15 -2.20 -41.70 7.01
C LYS A 15 -1.66 -41.52 8.42
N ASN A 16 -1.91 -40.37 9.03
CA ASN A 16 -1.50 -40.05 10.39
C ASN A 16 -2.69 -40.23 11.34
N ARG A 17 -2.73 -41.33 12.09
CA ARG A 17 -3.78 -41.59 13.08
C ARG A 17 -3.20 -42.19 14.36
N ILE A 18 -3.78 -41.84 15.49
CA ILE A 18 -3.45 -42.45 16.78
C ILE A 18 -4.64 -43.29 17.23
N ILE A 19 -4.37 -44.56 17.52
CA ILE A 19 -5.36 -45.49 18.07
C ILE A 19 -5.14 -45.56 19.58
N ILE A 20 -6.08 -45.03 20.34
CA ILE A 20 -6.08 -45.09 21.80
C ILE A 20 -6.92 -46.30 22.22
N PRO A 21 -6.30 -47.35 22.78
CA PRO A 21 -7.04 -48.48 23.34
C PRO A 21 -7.89 -48.01 24.54
N GLN A 22 -9.11 -48.51 24.66
CA GLN A 22 -9.97 -48.20 25.81
C GLN A 22 -9.46 -49.01 27.01
N ALA A 23 -8.73 -48.38 27.92
CA ALA A 23 -8.28 -49.03 29.14
C ALA A 23 -9.46 -49.19 30.12
N LYS A 24 -9.70 -50.42 30.60
CA LYS A 24 -10.51 -50.69 31.80
C LYS A 24 -9.57 -50.68 33.01
N GLY A 25 -9.56 -49.60 33.80
CA GLY A 25 -8.79 -49.52 35.05
C GLY A 25 -7.90 -48.27 35.20
N ASN A 26 -7.33 -48.12 36.40
CA ASN A 26 -6.77 -46.90 37.02
C ASN A 26 -6.14 -45.86 36.06
N HIS A 27 -6.70 -44.65 36.10
CA HIS A 27 -6.57 -43.59 35.09
C HIS A 27 -5.26 -42.81 35.25
N ARG A 28 -4.14 -43.32 34.72
CA ARG A 28 -3.02 -42.43 34.35
C ARG A 28 -3.48 -41.64 33.14
N LEU A 29 -3.64 -40.32 33.29
CA LEU A 29 -3.91 -39.39 32.20
C LEU A 29 -2.85 -39.60 31.11
N ALA A 30 -3.27 -40.16 29.97
CA ALA A 30 -2.36 -40.42 28.87
C ALA A 30 -1.89 -39.09 28.28
N VAL A 31 -0.58 -38.89 28.21
CA VAL A 31 0.01 -37.72 27.56
C VAL A 31 -0.16 -37.88 26.04
N LEU A 32 -0.91 -36.96 25.43
CA LEU A 32 -1.28 -37.01 24.03
C LEU A 32 -0.19 -36.37 23.15
N PRO A 33 0.18 -37.00 22.01
CA PRO A 33 0.97 -36.35 20.97
C PRO A 33 0.12 -35.35 20.18
N CYS A 34 0.79 -34.43 19.49
CA CYS A 34 0.16 -33.50 18.56
C CYS A 34 0.14 -34.13 17.16
N LEU A 35 -1.04 -34.24 16.55
CA LEU A 35 -1.19 -34.65 15.15
C LEU A 35 -1.37 -33.41 14.28
N ILE A 36 -0.43 -33.18 13.37
CA ILE A 36 -0.44 -32.00 12.50
C ILE A 36 -0.64 -32.43 11.06
N ALA A 37 -1.74 -31.95 10.46
CA ALA A 37 -2.06 -32.18 9.06
C ALA A 37 -0.86 -31.82 8.15
N GLY A 38 -0.45 -32.78 7.33
CA GLY A 38 0.67 -32.65 6.39
C GLY A 38 2.09 -32.72 6.98
N LEU A 39 2.26 -32.75 8.31
CA LEU A 39 3.57 -32.75 8.96
C LEU A 39 3.86 -34.00 9.80
N GLY A 40 2.83 -34.65 10.35
CA GLY A 40 2.98 -35.90 11.10
C GLY A 40 2.60 -35.77 12.57
N ILE A 41 3.21 -36.64 13.39
CA ILE A 41 2.91 -36.79 14.82
C ILE A 41 4.12 -36.32 15.63
N TYR A 42 3.89 -35.44 16.59
CA TYR A 42 4.92 -34.90 17.48
C TYR A 42 4.63 -35.29 18.93
N GLU A 43 5.59 -35.91 19.59
CA GLU A 43 5.48 -36.27 21.01
C GLU A 43 5.39 -35.02 21.90
N HIS A 44 4.82 -35.20 23.09
CA HIS A 44 4.79 -34.14 24.10
C HIS A 44 6.20 -33.62 24.43
N GLY A 45 6.33 -32.30 24.50
CA GLY A 45 7.59 -31.58 24.72
C GLY A 45 8.45 -31.40 23.47
N LYS A 46 8.10 -32.03 22.34
CA LYS A 46 8.80 -31.81 21.07
C LYS A 46 8.33 -30.53 20.40
N THR A 47 9.25 -29.88 19.70
CA THR A 47 8.98 -28.66 18.94
C THR A 47 9.04 -28.91 17.44
N PHE A 48 8.34 -28.07 16.68
CA PHE A 48 8.31 -28.14 15.22
C PHE A 48 7.92 -26.78 14.62
N THR A 49 8.24 -26.56 13.35
CA THR A 49 7.90 -25.34 12.61
C THR A 49 6.85 -25.64 11.56
N LYS A 50 5.84 -24.77 11.44
CA LYS A 50 4.86 -24.80 10.35
C LYS A 50 4.59 -23.37 9.88
N GLY A 51 5.00 -23.06 8.64
CA GLY A 51 5.01 -21.69 8.13
C GLY A 51 5.88 -20.80 9.02
N ASN A 52 5.36 -19.62 9.38
CA ASN A 52 6.13 -18.60 10.11
C ASN A 52 6.03 -18.76 11.64
N PHE A 53 5.72 -19.96 12.13
CA PHE A 53 5.48 -20.22 13.54
C PHE A 53 6.21 -21.47 13.99
N HIS A 54 6.87 -21.35 15.14
CA HIS A 54 7.49 -22.45 15.86
C HIS A 54 6.60 -22.84 17.03
N TYR A 55 6.32 -24.14 17.14
CA TYR A 55 5.36 -24.71 18.07
C TYR A 55 6.04 -25.62 19.09
N ASN A 56 5.46 -25.73 20.27
CA ASN A 56 5.71 -26.79 21.25
C ASN A 56 4.47 -27.66 21.37
N CYS A 57 4.64 -28.98 21.27
CA CYS A 57 3.56 -29.90 21.55
C CYS A 57 3.34 -30.08 23.06
N LYS A 58 2.23 -29.57 23.57
CA LYS A 58 1.78 -29.76 24.96
C LYS A 58 0.52 -30.60 25.01
N ASN A 59 0.70 -31.91 25.18
CA ASN A 59 -0.37 -32.85 25.53
C ASN A 59 -1.55 -32.77 24.54
N GLY A 60 -1.26 -32.95 23.25
CA GLY A 60 -2.22 -32.86 22.15
C GLY A 60 -2.44 -31.45 21.61
N THR A 61 -1.99 -30.41 22.31
CA THR A 61 -2.12 -29.01 21.88
C THR A 61 -0.79 -28.48 21.34
N ALA A 62 -0.80 -27.94 20.11
CA ALA A 62 0.36 -27.26 19.55
C ALA A 62 0.31 -25.77 19.93
N GLU A 63 1.18 -25.34 20.83
CA GLU A 63 1.27 -23.95 21.27
C GLU A 63 2.37 -23.22 20.51
N VAL A 64 2.08 -22.04 19.96
CA VAL A 64 3.11 -21.18 19.36
C VAL A 64 4.05 -20.69 20.45
N ILE A 65 5.35 -20.87 20.26
CA ILE A 65 6.41 -20.43 21.18
C ILE A 65 7.33 -19.36 20.56
N ALA A 66 7.33 -19.23 19.24
CA ALA A 66 8.05 -18.18 18.52
C ALA A 66 7.48 -18.01 17.11
N CYS A 67 7.79 -16.89 16.47
CA CYS A 67 7.65 -16.73 15.03
C CYS A 67 8.97 -17.04 14.34
N VAL A 68 8.92 -17.37 13.05
CA VAL A 68 10.08 -17.67 12.22
C VAL A 68 9.95 -16.88 10.92
N SER A 69 10.98 -16.11 10.55
CA SER A 69 11.03 -15.39 9.27
C SER A 69 11.47 -16.31 8.12
N ASP A 70 11.37 -15.81 6.89
CA ASP A 70 11.69 -16.59 5.68
C ASP A 70 13.16 -17.05 5.63
N ASP A 71 14.06 -16.30 6.27
CA ASP A 71 15.48 -16.64 6.43
C ASP A 71 15.75 -17.57 7.62
N MET A 72 14.70 -18.13 8.21
CA MET A 72 14.71 -19.00 9.40
C MET A 72 15.14 -18.33 10.71
N SER A 73 15.27 -16.99 10.76
CA SER A 73 15.53 -16.31 12.02
C SER A 73 14.36 -16.49 13.00
N VAL A 74 14.66 -16.76 14.26
CA VAL A 74 13.66 -17.00 15.30
C VAL A 74 13.33 -15.72 16.05
N ILE A 75 12.05 -15.35 16.07
CA ILE A 75 11.53 -14.18 16.79
C ILE A 75 10.75 -14.66 18.00
N GLN A 76 11.29 -14.40 19.19
CA GLN A 76 10.57 -14.67 20.43
C GLN A 76 9.25 -13.88 20.51
N ILE A 77 8.24 -14.46 21.13
CA ILE A 77 6.94 -13.82 21.30
C ILE A 77 7.10 -12.47 22.03
N GLY A 78 6.40 -11.45 21.53
CA GLY A 78 6.49 -10.07 22.03
C GLY A 78 7.71 -9.30 21.54
N ARG A 79 8.61 -9.93 20.76
CA ARG A 79 9.78 -9.25 20.22
C ARG A 79 9.52 -8.70 18.82
N THR A 80 10.22 -7.62 18.55
CA THR A 80 10.38 -7.04 17.22
C THR A 80 11.87 -6.99 16.92
N PHE A 81 12.26 -7.38 15.71
CA PHE A 81 13.62 -7.18 15.22
C PHE A 81 13.60 -6.50 13.86
N LEU A 82 14.71 -5.88 13.52
CA LEU A 82 14.93 -5.19 12.27
C LEU A 82 16.12 -5.82 11.56
N LYS A 83 15.95 -6.17 10.29
CA LYS A 83 17.02 -6.70 9.46
C LYS A 83 16.78 -6.27 8.02
N GLU A 84 17.81 -5.73 7.38
CA GLU A 84 17.77 -5.33 5.96
C GLU A 84 16.58 -4.42 5.63
N GLY A 85 16.33 -3.40 6.46
CA GLY A 85 15.20 -2.49 6.26
C GLY A 85 13.83 -3.06 6.65
N ILE A 86 13.74 -4.35 6.98
CA ILE A 86 12.47 -5.02 7.27
C ILE A 86 12.30 -5.18 8.77
N ARG A 87 11.14 -4.73 9.26
CA ARG A 87 10.70 -4.97 10.63
C ARG A 87 9.89 -6.25 10.68
N HIS A 88 10.33 -7.17 11.52
CA HIS A 88 9.68 -8.42 11.84
C HIS A 88 9.12 -8.36 13.25
N ARG A 89 7.84 -8.64 13.43
CA ARG A 89 7.15 -8.58 14.73
C ARG A 89 6.41 -9.87 15.01
N CYS A 90 6.65 -10.45 16.19
CA CYS A 90 5.89 -11.58 16.70
C CYS A 90 5.08 -11.12 17.91
N GLU A 91 3.76 -11.07 17.79
CA GLU A 91 2.90 -10.43 18.79
C GLU A 91 1.69 -11.30 19.14
N VAL A 92 1.29 -11.28 20.42
CA VAL A 92 0.06 -11.93 20.87
C VAL A 92 -1.11 -10.97 20.68
N LYS A 93 -2.13 -11.40 19.94
CA LYS A 93 -3.39 -10.67 19.76
C LYS A 93 -4.54 -11.51 20.30
N GLY A 94 -4.91 -11.27 21.55
CA GLY A 94 -5.90 -12.08 22.26
C GLY A 94 -5.36 -13.49 22.51
N GLN A 95 -5.98 -14.49 21.88
CA GLN A 95 -5.58 -15.91 21.99
C GLN A 95 -4.72 -16.40 20.82
N THR A 96 -4.38 -15.53 19.87
CA THR A 96 -3.57 -15.90 18.70
C THR A 96 -2.22 -15.20 18.72
N VAL A 97 -1.24 -15.80 18.06
CA VAL A 97 0.05 -15.16 17.78
C VAL A 97 0.07 -14.74 16.32
N THR A 98 0.46 -13.51 16.07
CA THR A 98 0.59 -12.95 14.73
C THR A 98 2.04 -12.64 14.41
N TYR A 99 2.45 -13.01 13.20
CA TYR A 99 3.71 -12.59 12.60
C TYR A 99 3.42 -11.50 11.58
N GLU A 100 4.10 -10.36 11.70
CA GLU A 100 3.97 -9.23 10.80
C GLU A 100 5.34 -8.83 10.25
N GLN A 101 5.41 -8.61 8.95
CA GLN A 101 6.58 -8.13 8.24
C GLN A 101 6.23 -6.84 7.51
N LYS A 102 7.00 -5.78 7.76
CA LYS A 102 6.83 -4.48 7.09
C LYS A 102 8.18 -3.93 6.69
N SER A 103 8.28 -3.44 5.46
CA SER A 103 9.39 -2.58 5.07
C SER A 103 9.39 -1.32 5.95
N THR A 104 10.57 -0.87 6.28
CA THR A 104 10.80 0.33 7.07
C THR A 104 11.98 1.10 6.50
N CYS A 105 12.01 2.39 6.74
CA CYS A 105 13.15 3.22 6.40
C CYS A 105 14.24 3.17 7.48
N TYR A 106 14.22 2.15 8.35
CA TYR A 106 15.27 1.93 9.34
C TYR A 106 16.25 0.89 8.79
N GLU A 107 17.50 1.28 8.57
CA GLU A 107 18.58 0.34 8.25
C GLU A 107 19.79 0.67 9.12
N ASN A 108 20.39 -0.35 9.75
CA ASN A 108 21.57 -0.20 10.63
C ASN A 108 21.44 0.88 11.73
N GLY A 109 20.22 1.09 12.25
CA GLY A 109 19.97 2.09 13.30
C GLY A 109 19.79 3.53 12.80
N ILE A 110 19.82 3.75 11.48
CA ILE A 110 19.56 5.05 10.85
C ILE A 110 18.13 5.08 10.33
N HIS A 111 17.37 6.11 10.69
CA HIS A 111 16.07 6.41 10.11
C HIS A 111 16.28 7.29 8.87
N TYR A 112 16.09 6.73 7.68
CA TYR A 112 16.08 7.51 6.45
C TYR A 112 14.70 8.12 6.28
N ASP A 113 14.59 9.45 6.41
CA ASP A 113 13.44 10.14 5.83
C ASP A 113 13.56 10.02 4.32
N ILE A 114 12.81 9.08 3.73
CA ILE A 114 12.66 9.01 2.28
C ILE A 114 11.83 10.23 1.90
N VAL A 115 12.52 11.32 1.59
CA VAL A 115 11.91 12.50 0.99
C VAL A 115 11.56 12.09 -0.44
N ILE A 116 10.30 11.69 -0.66
CA ILE A 116 9.82 11.36 -2.00
C ILE A 116 9.69 12.68 -2.77
N GLY A 117 10.65 12.95 -3.65
CA GLY A 117 10.61 14.06 -4.58
C GLY A 117 9.60 13.82 -5.70
N CYS A 118 9.18 14.90 -6.34
CA CYS A 118 8.35 14.85 -7.55
C CYS A 118 9.23 15.07 -8.78
N PHE A 119 8.77 14.59 -9.93
CA PHE A 119 9.44 14.85 -11.20
C PHE A 119 8.54 15.67 -12.13
N ASN A 120 9.14 16.44 -13.03
CA ASN A 120 8.42 17.01 -14.16
C ASN A 120 7.97 15.91 -15.13
N SER A 121 7.16 16.27 -16.12
CA SER A 121 6.52 15.30 -17.03
C SER A 121 7.49 14.40 -17.81
N ASN A 122 8.72 14.85 -18.05
CA ASN A 122 9.74 14.11 -18.78
C ASN A 122 10.74 13.38 -17.85
N GLY A 123 10.60 13.50 -16.53
CA GLY A 123 11.50 12.88 -15.55
C GLY A 123 12.89 13.52 -15.44
N SER A 124 13.14 14.67 -16.06
CA SER A 124 14.48 15.28 -16.11
C SER A 124 14.82 16.16 -14.90
N ALA A 125 13.81 16.62 -14.16
CA ALA A 125 13.98 17.53 -13.04
C ALA A 125 13.27 16.99 -11.81
N GLU A 126 13.98 16.97 -10.67
CA GLU A 126 13.46 16.57 -9.36
C GLU A 126 13.09 17.79 -8.53
N TYR A 127 11.96 17.70 -7.83
CA TYR A 127 11.42 18.73 -6.94
C TYR A 127 11.22 18.16 -5.54
N LYS A 128 11.77 18.86 -4.54
CA LYS A 128 11.58 18.54 -3.12
C LYS A 128 10.16 18.89 -2.66
N PRO A 129 9.64 18.24 -1.60
CA PRO A 129 8.37 18.61 -1.01
C PRO A 129 8.24 20.10 -0.71
N GLY A 130 7.09 20.66 -1.07
CA GLY A 130 6.79 22.09 -0.95
C GLY A 130 7.25 22.94 -2.13
N GLN A 131 8.18 22.46 -2.98
CA GLN A 131 8.62 23.20 -4.16
C GLN A 131 7.48 23.34 -5.18
N ILE A 132 7.48 24.49 -5.85
CA ILE A 132 6.50 24.87 -6.87
C ILE A 132 7.24 25.06 -8.18
N TRP A 133 6.67 24.55 -9.27
CA TRP A 133 7.18 24.76 -10.62
C TRP A 133 6.04 24.98 -11.60
N THR A 134 6.38 25.53 -12.76
CA THR A 134 5.45 25.69 -13.87
C THR A 134 5.97 24.89 -15.05
N GLU A 135 5.14 24.05 -15.64
CA GLU A 135 5.44 23.34 -16.87
C GLU A 135 4.39 23.73 -17.90
N LYS A 136 4.85 24.33 -19.00
CA LYS A 136 4.01 25.01 -19.99
C LYS A 136 3.12 26.05 -19.29
N HIS A 137 1.82 25.86 -19.25
CA HIS A 137 0.88 26.76 -18.59
C HIS A 137 0.36 26.26 -17.24
N ILE A 138 0.82 25.11 -16.73
CA ILE A 138 0.27 24.51 -15.52
C ILE A 138 1.26 24.64 -14.36
N ARG A 139 0.78 25.10 -13.21
CA ARG A 139 1.55 25.27 -11.98
C ARG A 139 1.31 24.12 -11.03
N TYR A 140 2.39 23.53 -10.56
CA TYR A 140 2.40 22.35 -9.70
C TYR A 140 3.07 22.65 -8.37
N GLN A 141 2.75 21.83 -7.35
CA GLN A 141 3.46 21.76 -6.09
C GLN A 141 3.76 20.30 -5.75
N CYS A 142 4.97 20.04 -5.26
CA CYS A 142 5.32 18.71 -4.78
C CYS A 142 4.78 18.53 -3.35
N SER A 143 3.98 17.49 -3.13
CA SER A 143 3.51 17.14 -1.79
C SER A 143 4.61 16.43 -0.99
N ARG A 144 4.39 16.28 0.32
CA ARG A 144 5.28 15.51 1.20
C ARG A 144 5.31 14.01 0.89
N GLU A 145 4.29 13.53 0.18
CA GLU A 145 4.13 12.12 -0.19
C GLU A 145 4.65 11.85 -1.61
N GLY A 146 5.34 12.80 -2.25
CA GLY A 146 5.87 12.66 -3.61
C GLY A 146 4.82 12.74 -4.71
N MET A 147 3.59 13.13 -4.37
CA MET A 147 2.54 13.39 -5.37
C MET A 147 2.59 14.83 -5.88
N THR A 148 2.37 14.98 -7.18
CA THR A 148 2.24 16.30 -7.83
C THR A 148 0.81 16.84 -7.65
N LYS A 149 0.69 18.01 -7.01
CA LYS A 149 -0.57 18.74 -6.89
C LYS A 149 -0.64 19.84 -7.93
N VAL A 150 -1.70 19.88 -8.73
CA VAL A 150 -1.98 21.02 -9.62
C VAL A 150 -2.55 22.16 -8.79
N LEU A 151 -1.92 23.33 -8.86
CA LEU A 151 -2.40 24.55 -8.20
C LEU A 151 -3.30 25.39 -9.11
N GLY A 152 -2.95 25.45 -10.39
CA GLY A 152 -3.66 26.31 -11.34
C GLY A 152 -2.86 26.49 -12.62
N CYS A 153 -3.19 27.54 -13.36
CA CYS A 153 -2.61 27.86 -14.65
C CYS A 153 -1.90 29.21 -14.62
N VAL A 154 -1.04 29.43 -15.60
CA VAL A 154 -0.16 30.60 -15.68
C VAL A 154 -0.14 31.09 -17.11
N ASP A 155 -0.44 32.36 -17.33
CA ASP A 155 -0.28 32.96 -18.66
C ASP A 155 1.19 33.29 -18.97
N GLY A 156 1.45 33.77 -20.19
CA GLY A 156 2.80 34.16 -20.61
C GLY A 156 3.37 35.39 -19.89
N ASN A 157 2.53 36.16 -19.19
CA ASN A 157 2.92 37.34 -18.42
C ASN A 157 3.05 37.04 -16.92
N GLY A 158 2.82 35.80 -16.50
CA GLY A 158 2.92 35.37 -15.10
C GLY A 158 1.61 35.49 -14.30
N LEU A 159 0.49 35.87 -14.91
CA LEU A 159 -0.82 35.84 -14.27
C LEU A 159 -1.12 34.42 -13.81
N PHE A 160 -1.44 34.26 -12.53
CA PHE A 160 -1.89 32.99 -11.97
C PHE A 160 -3.41 32.92 -11.94
N ILE A 161 -3.96 31.81 -12.43
CA ILE A 161 -5.38 31.48 -12.39
C ILE A 161 -5.52 30.19 -11.58
N GLU A 162 -6.23 30.22 -10.47
CA GLU A 162 -6.47 29.03 -9.65
C GLU A 162 -7.24 27.96 -10.43
N LEU A 163 -6.97 26.69 -10.16
CA LEU A 163 -7.68 25.58 -10.81
C LEU A 163 -9.20 25.72 -10.59
N GLY A 164 -9.97 25.63 -11.67
CA GLY A 164 -11.43 25.77 -11.68
C GLY A 164 -11.92 27.21 -11.83
N HIS A 165 -11.03 28.20 -11.94
CA HIS A 165 -11.40 29.60 -12.09
C HIS A 165 -11.21 30.11 -13.53
N ASP A 166 -12.02 31.11 -13.86
CA ASP A 166 -11.96 31.88 -15.09
C ASP A 166 -11.76 33.36 -14.74
N VAL A 167 -10.97 34.09 -15.53
CA VAL A 167 -10.67 35.51 -15.30
C VAL A 167 -10.76 36.28 -16.63
N LEU A 168 -11.39 37.45 -16.62
CA LEU A 168 -11.44 38.37 -17.77
C LEU A 168 -10.51 39.56 -17.51
N MET A 169 -9.46 39.71 -18.31
CA MET A 169 -8.55 40.84 -18.23
C MET A 169 -8.12 41.31 -19.62
N GLY A 170 -8.10 42.64 -19.82
CA GLY A 170 -7.71 43.22 -21.10
C GLY A 170 -8.55 42.71 -22.29
N GLY A 171 -9.83 42.41 -22.08
CA GLY A 171 -10.71 41.83 -23.09
C GLY A 171 -10.46 40.35 -23.39
N THR A 172 -9.54 39.68 -22.68
CA THR A 172 -9.22 38.27 -22.87
C THR A 172 -9.71 37.45 -21.68
N VAL A 173 -10.43 36.36 -21.93
CA VAL A 173 -10.77 35.37 -20.91
C VAL A 173 -9.62 34.38 -20.79
N HIS A 174 -9.20 34.11 -19.57
CA HIS A 174 -8.21 33.10 -19.19
C HIS A 174 -8.91 32.05 -18.33
N ARG A 175 -8.85 30.79 -18.75
CA ARG A 175 -9.55 29.68 -18.09
C ARG A 175 -8.55 28.64 -17.65
N CYS A 176 -8.69 28.18 -16.41
CA CYS A 176 -7.96 27.04 -15.89
C CYS A 176 -8.94 25.98 -15.40
N TYR A 177 -9.08 24.88 -16.13
CA TYR A 177 -10.06 23.85 -15.79
C TYR A 177 -9.49 22.44 -15.98
N ARG A 178 -10.15 21.45 -15.40
CA ARG A 178 -9.75 20.04 -15.48
C ARG A 178 -10.86 19.22 -16.10
N ILE A 179 -10.51 18.40 -17.09
CA ILE A 179 -11.39 17.36 -17.64
C ILE A 179 -10.74 16.01 -17.33
N LYS A 180 -11.43 15.17 -16.57
CA LYS A 180 -10.89 13.91 -16.03
C LYS A 180 -9.56 14.17 -15.28
N ASN A 181 -8.44 13.71 -15.83
CA ASN A 181 -7.11 13.86 -15.25
C ASN A 181 -6.22 14.89 -15.95
N THR A 182 -6.74 15.58 -16.96
CA THR A 182 -5.97 16.55 -17.74
C THR A 182 -6.39 17.96 -17.38
N THR A 183 -5.42 18.80 -17.05
CA THR A 183 -5.63 20.23 -16.78
C THR A 183 -5.39 21.01 -18.05
N PHE A 184 -6.29 21.93 -18.36
CA PHE A 184 -6.25 22.77 -19.55
C PHE A 184 -6.15 24.22 -19.14
N TYR A 185 -5.25 24.93 -19.82
CA TYR A 185 -5.26 26.37 -19.89
C TYR A 185 -5.81 26.78 -21.26
N HIS A 186 -6.85 27.61 -21.26
CA HIS A 186 -7.49 28.11 -22.47
C HIS A 186 -7.63 29.62 -22.38
N ARG A 187 -7.32 30.33 -23.46
CA ARG A 187 -7.54 31.78 -23.57
C ARG A 187 -8.26 32.13 -24.86
N PHE A 188 -9.14 33.13 -24.81
CA PHE A 188 -9.85 33.64 -25.99
C PHE A 188 -10.32 35.10 -25.78
N GLN A 189 -10.58 35.80 -26.88
CA GLN A 189 -11.11 37.17 -26.84
C GLN A 189 -12.59 37.19 -26.43
N CYS A 190 -12.93 38.13 -25.56
CA CYS A 190 -14.28 38.41 -25.10
C CYS A 190 -14.80 39.62 -25.87
N GLN A 191 -16.07 39.58 -26.28
CA GLN A 191 -16.69 40.71 -26.95
C GLN A 191 -16.77 41.91 -26.00
N LYS A 192 -16.62 43.11 -26.58
CA LYS A 192 -16.79 44.35 -25.84
C LYS A 192 -18.20 44.37 -25.23
N ASP A 193 -18.30 44.79 -23.97
CA ASP A 193 -19.53 44.89 -23.18
C ASP A 193 -20.09 43.56 -22.62
N PHE A 194 -19.46 42.41 -22.90
CA PHE A 194 -19.83 41.14 -22.25
C PHE A 194 -19.13 41.00 -20.90
N SER A 195 -19.86 40.48 -19.92
CA SER A 195 -19.30 39.99 -18.66
C SER A 195 -18.51 38.69 -18.86
N LEU A 196 -17.67 38.36 -17.87
CA LEU A 196 -16.94 37.10 -17.85
C LEU A 196 -17.86 35.88 -18.04
N THR A 197 -18.97 35.85 -17.30
CA THR A 197 -19.93 34.74 -17.36
C THR A 197 -20.56 34.60 -18.75
N GLU A 198 -20.93 35.71 -19.38
CA GLU A 198 -21.48 35.72 -20.74
C GLU A 198 -20.45 35.20 -21.75
N CYS A 199 -19.20 35.65 -21.65
CA CYS A 199 -18.12 35.19 -22.53
C CYS A 199 -17.80 33.70 -22.35
N VAL A 200 -17.86 33.18 -21.13
CA VAL A 200 -17.65 31.76 -20.84
C VAL A 200 -18.80 30.89 -21.36
N HIS A 201 -20.05 31.33 -21.18
CA HIS A 201 -21.23 30.60 -21.66
C HIS A 201 -21.35 30.58 -23.19
N ALA A 202 -21.07 31.70 -23.85
CA ALA A 202 -21.13 31.80 -25.32
C ALA A 202 -20.14 30.84 -26.01
N ASN A 203 -19.03 30.51 -25.35
CA ASN A 203 -17.98 29.61 -25.86
C ASN A 203 -18.09 28.17 -25.32
N PHE A 204 -19.23 27.80 -24.72
CA PHE A 204 -19.47 26.44 -24.23
C PHE A 204 -20.08 25.50 -25.28
N LEU A 205 -20.37 25.99 -26.50
CA LEU A 205 -20.83 25.17 -27.62
C LEU A 205 -19.63 24.54 -28.34
N PRO A 206 -19.57 23.19 -28.49
CA PRO A 206 -18.46 22.51 -29.14
C PRO A 206 -18.63 22.57 -30.66
N THR A 207 -18.48 23.75 -31.25
CA THR A 207 -18.37 23.90 -32.70
C THR A 207 -17.30 24.93 -33.01
N GLN A 208 -16.05 24.53 -32.78
CA GLN A 208 -14.87 24.79 -33.58
C GLN A 208 -13.65 24.48 -32.71
N GLU A 209 -12.75 23.65 -33.23
CA GLU A 209 -11.44 23.42 -32.61
C GLU A 209 -10.78 24.77 -32.33
N PRO A 210 -10.53 25.13 -31.06
CA PRO A 210 -9.68 26.26 -30.77
C PRO A 210 -8.29 25.95 -31.32
N GLN A 211 -7.64 26.94 -31.93
CA GLN A 211 -6.18 26.95 -32.11
C GLN A 211 -5.55 26.77 -30.74
N SER A 212 -5.36 25.51 -30.38
CA SER A 212 -5.01 25.07 -29.06
C SER A 212 -3.54 24.73 -29.11
N GLU A 213 -2.76 25.38 -28.26
CA GLU A 213 -1.50 24.82 -27.83
C GLU A 213 -1.86 23.66 -26.88
N LYS A 214 -2.29 22.53 -27.47
CA LYS A 214 -2.64 21.30 -26.74
C LYS A 214 -1.39 20.82 -26.03
N SER A 215 -1.35 21.07 -24.73
CA SER A 215 -0.38 20.46 -23.85
C SER A 215 -0.99 19.23 -23.19
N GLU A 216 -1.03 18.13 -23.94
CA GLU A 216 -1.30 16.82 -23.36
C GLU A 216 -0.06 16.37 -22.57
N ILE A 217 -0.26 16.01 -21.30
CA ILE A 217 0.73 15.29 -20.50
C ILE A 217 0.01 14.07 -19.93
N ASN A 218 0.42 12.89 -20.39
CA ASN A 218 -0.02 11.62 -19.83
C ASN A 218 0.65 11.45 -18.46
N VAL A 219 -0.18 11.30 -17.42
CA VAL A 219 0.30 10.91 -16.09
C VAL A 219 0.75 9.46 -16.19
N VAL A 220 2.06 9.23 -16.11
CA VAL A 220 2.62 7.88 -16.03
C VAL A 220 2.37 7.37 -14.61
N GLU A 221 1.40 6.47 -14.46
CA GLU A 221 1.32 5.62 -13.28
C GLU A 221 2.53 4.69 -13.29
N LEU A 222 3.43 4.87 -12.32
CA LEU A 222 4.50 3.92 -12.05
C LEU A 222 3.86 2.60 -11.61
N LYS A 223 3.83 1.62 -12.52
CA LYS A 223 3.60 0.22 -12.15
C LYS A 223 4.80 -0.22 -11.31
N ASN A 224 4.57 -0.46 -10.02
CA ASN A 224 5.50 -1.18 -9.18
C ASN A 224 5.69 -2.59 -9.75
N ASN A 225 6.84 -2.84 -10.38
CA ASN A 225 7.24 -4.20 -10.74
C ASN A 225 7.52 -4.97 -9.45
N LYS A 226 6.75 -6.04 -9.26
CA LYS A 226 6.99 -7.12 -8.31
C LYS A 226 8.24 -7.90 -8.69
#